data_AF-A0A443SP83-F1
#
_entry.id   AF-A0A443SP83-F1
#
_cell.length_a   1.000
_cell.length_b   1.000
_cell.length_c   1.000
_cell.angle_alpha   90.00
_cell.angle_beta   90.00
_cell.angle_gamma   90.00
#
_symmetry.space_group_name_H-M   'P 1'
#
loop_
_entity.id
_entity.type
_entity.pdbx_description
1 polymer ?
#
loop_
_entity_poly.entity_id
_entity_poly.type
_entity_poly.pdbx_seq_one_letter_code
_entity_poly.pdbx_strand_id
1 'polypeptide(L)'
;MIVLSDTKYQKEYIDKKGIHVIVGQYMGKSLPWETMTNLSEGLYFKNNNIANTEHVPSLKDILNSNNYSPVPNLGEMGQPVYIEHYQHQTMKLLYNINRFNIMVSDRISVNRSLPDPRKHSCRNKIYEINHEELNVSIIIVFHNEAWSTLLRTMHSVINRSQRKLIKEIILVDDASTRTFLGKQLDEYIKQLSNWSQVDIKLLRSKERIGLIKARLIGAQISTGKVLTFLDAHCETTVGWLEPLLDRISKNRKNVVCP
;
A
#
# COMPACT_ATOMS: atom_id res chain seq x y z
N MET A 1 -22.85 16.12 -36.55
CA MET A 1 -24.06 15.45 -37.11
C MET A 1 -23.77 13.96 -37.06
N ILE A 2 -24.08 13.29 -35.94
CA ILE A 2 -23.90 11.85 -35.80
C ILE A 2 -25.27 11.25 -36.09
N VAL A 3 -25.40 10.63 -37.27
CA VAL A 3 -26.59 9.86 -37.61
C VAL A 3 -26.47 8.52 -36.88
N LEU A 4 -27.28 8.29 -35.85
CA LEU A 4 -27.37 7.02 -35.15
C LEU A 4 -28.67 6.33 -35.55
N SER A 5 -28.52 5.11 -36.06
CA SER A 5 -29.62 4.25 -36.51
C SER A 5 -30.55 3.92 -35.35
N ASP A 6 -31.85 4.09 -35.61
CA ASP A 6 -32.95 3.80 -34.70
C ASP A 6 -33.01 2.29 -34.44
N THR A 7 -32.61 1.85 -33.25
CA THR A 7 -32.69 0.44 -32.86
C THR A 7 -33.59 0.30 -31.64
N LYS A 8 -34.35 -0.82 -31.60
CA LYS A 8 -35.43 -1.16 -30.66
C LYS A 8 -35.05 -1.11 -29.16
N TYR A 9 -33.80 -0.81 -28.81
CA TYR A 9 -33.18 -0.93 -27.48
C TYR A 9 -32.59 0.37 -26.94
N GLN A 10 -32.79 1.48 -27.63
CA GLN A 10 -32.35 2.81 -27.21
C GLN A 10 -33.58 3.72 -27.07
N LYS A 11 -33.71 4.37 -25.91
CA LYS A 11 -34.75 5.40 -25.68
C LYS A 11 -34.07 6.72 -25.44
N GLU A 12 -34.48 7.72 -26.20
CA GLU A 12 -34.02 9.10 -26.04
C GLU A 12 -35.05 9.89 -25.25
N TYR A 13 -34.58 10.65 -24.27
CA TYR A 13 -35.39 11.54 -23.44
C TYR A 13 -34.85 12.95 -23.57
N ILE A 14 -35.75 13.90 -23.83
CA ILE A 14 -35.42 15.32 -23.91
C ILE A 14 -36.18 16.01 -22.79
N ASP A 15 -35.47 16.69 -21.89
CA ASP A 15 -36.09 17.45 -20.82
C ASP A 15 -36.61 18.81 -21.32
N LYS A 16 -37.37 19.52 -20.48
CA LYS A 16 -37.95 20.84 -20.83
C LYS A 16 -36.88 21.94 -21.05
N LYS A 17 -35.60 21.66 -20.79
CA LYS A 17 -34.45 22.56 -20.98
C LYS A 17 -33.63 22.18 -22.22
N GLY A 18 -34.06 21.19 -23.01
CA GLY A 18 -33.39 20.78 -24.24
C GLY A 18 -32.18 19.86 -24.01
N ILE A 19 -32.06 19.24 -22.83
CA ILE A 19 -30.98 18.28 -22.57
C ILE A 19 -31.38 16.92 -23.14
N HIS A 20 -30.56 16.41 -24.06
CA HIS A 20 -30.71 15.08 -24.65
C HIS A 20 -30.05 14.02 -23.77
N VAL A 21 -30.85 13.09 -23.26
CA VAL A 21 -30.38 11.91 -22.52
C VAL A 21 -30.71 10.67 -23.33
N ILE A 22 -29.68 9.99 -23.81
CA ILE A 22 -29.81 8.74 -24.53
C ILE A 22 -29.59 7.59 -23.54
N VAL A 23 -30.62 6.76 -23.33
CA VAL A 23 -30.55 5.57 -22.49
C VAL A 23 -30.53 4.34 -23.38
N GLY A 24 -29.36 3.70 -23.51
CA GLY A 24 -29.20 2.41 -24.16
C GLY A 24 -29.20 1.26 -23.14
N GLN A 25 -29.92 0.18 -23.43
CA GLN A 25 -29.81 -1.07 -22.66
C GLN A 25 -28.65 -1.92 -23.20
N TYR A 26 -27.68 -2.23 -22.34
CA TYR A 26 -26.60 -3.16 -22.67
C TYR A 26 -27.16 -4.58 -22.88
N MET A 27 -27.13 -5.08 -24.11
CA MET A 27 -27.57 -6.43 -24.47
C MET A 27 -26.40 -7.43 -24.57
N GLY A 28 -25.43 -7.36 -23.65
CA GLY A 28 -24.47 -8.44 -23.49
C GLY A 28 -25.13 -9.62 -22.78
N LYS A 29 -25.19 -10.79 -23.42
CA LYS A 29 -25.44 -12.04 -22.69
C LYS A 29 -24.28 -12.22 -21.71
N SER A 30 -24.60 -12.22 -20.42
CA SER A 30 -23.68 -12.26 -19.27
C SER A 30 -22.67 -11.11 -19.24
N LEU A 31 -22.71 -10.30 -18.18
CA LEU A 31 -21.55 -9.51 -17.83
C LEU A 31 -20.43 -10.49 -17.49
N PRO A 32 -19.23 -10.41 -18.10
CA PRO A 32 -18.18 -11.41 -17.92
C PRO A 32 -17.76 -11.63 -16.45
N TRP A 33 -18.15 -10.73 -15.55
CA TRP A 33 -17.79 -10.75 -14.13
C TRP A 33 -18.80 -11.46 -13.21
N GLU A 34 -19.97 -11.87 -13.69
CA GLU A 34 -20.88 -12.71 -12.89
C GLU A 34 -20.42 -14.19 -12.81
N THR A 35 -19.52 -14.61 -13.71
CA THR A 35 -18.98 -15.98 -13.78
C THR A 35 -17.52 -16.10 -13.38
N MET A 36 -16.84 -15.01 -13.02
CA MET A 36 -15.40 -15.04 -12.71
C MET A 36 -15.16 -15.44 -11.25
N THR A 37 -15.17 -16.75 -11.01
CA THR A 37 -14.92 -17.31 -9.67
C THR A 37 -13.43 -17.37 -9.33
N ASN A 38 -12.53 -17.37 -10.33
CA ASN A 38 -11.09 -17.54 -10.13
C ASN A 38 -10.20 -16.56 -10.92
N LEU A 39 -9.12 -16.10 -10.27
CA LEU A 39 -8.07 -15.24 -10.87
C LEU A 39 -7.44 -15.85 -12.15
N SER A 40 -7.41 -17.18 -12.24
CA SER A 40 -6.92 -17.93 -13.41
C SER A 40 -7.86 -17.83 -14.61
N GLU A 41 -9.18 -17.90 -14.40
CA GLU A 41 -10.18 -17.83 -15.48
C GLU A 41 -10.21 -16.44 -16.13
N GLY A 42 -10.07 -15.38 -15.32
CA GLY A 42 -10.02 -14.01 -15.83
C GLY A 42 -8.85 -13.67 -16.75
N LEU A 43 -7.75 -14.42 -16.64
CA LEU A 43 -6.56 -14.24 -17.47
C LEU A 43 -6.60 -15.15 -18.72
N TYR A 44 -7.22 -16.33 -18.62
CA TYR A 44 -7.49 -17.21 -19.76
C TYR A 44 -8.26 -16.49 -20.88
N PHE A 45 -9.26 -15.67 -20.54
CA PHE A 45 -10.03 -14.89 -21.53
C PHE A 45 -9.20 -13.80 -22.26
N LYS A 46 -8.06 -13.37 -21.73
CA LYS A 46 -7.21 -12.35 -22.36
C LYS A 46 -6.32 -12.92 -23.47
N ASN A 47 -5.97 -14.21 -23.38
CA ASN A 47 -5.02 -14.85 -24.29
C ASN A 47 -5.67 -15.51 -25.53
N ASN A 48 -6.99 -15.74 -25.54
CA ASN A 48 -7.67 -16.33 -26.71
C ASN A 48 -7.76 -15.40 -27.94
N ASN A 49 -7.33 -14.14 -27.83
CA ASN A 49 -7.21 -13.22 -28.97
C ASN A 49 -5.79 -13.14 -29.54
N ILE A 50 -4.83 -13.90 -29.00
CA ILE A 50 -3.45 -13.94 -29.48
C ILE A 50 -3.12 -15.41 -29.69
N ALA A 51 -3.19 -15.84 -30.95
CA ALA A 51 -2.67 -17.13 -31.38
C ALA A 51 -1.13 -17.11 -31.29
N ASN A 52 -0.58 -17.19 -30.09
CA ASN A 52 0.81 -17.55 -29.81
C ASN A 52 0.87 -18.17 -28.43
N THR A 53 1.33 -19.41 -28.38
CA THR A 53 1.59 -20.21 -27.17
C THR A 53 2.78 -19.63 -26.38
N GLU A 54 2.62 -18.44 -25.83
CA GLU A 54 3.47 -17.96 -24.74
C GLU A 54 2.88 -18.46 -23.42
N HIS A 55 3.74 -18.99 -22.56
CA HIS A 55 3.40 -19.64 -21.30
C HIS A 55 2.47 -18.74 -20.47
N VAL A 56 1.19 -19.12 -20.34
CA VAL A 56 0.24 -18.38 -19.51
C VAL A 56 0.76 -18.43 -18.07
N PRO A 57 1.06 -17.29 -17.42
CA PRO A 57 1.59 -17.29 -16.06
C PRO A 57 0.61 -18.00 -15.13
N SER A 58 1.11 -18.93 -14.32
CA SER A 58 0.27 -19.58 -13.33
C SER A 58 -0.16 -18.55 -12.27
N LEU A 59 -1.24 -18.84 -11.53
CA LEU A 59 -1.64 -18.02 -10.40
C LEU A 59 -0.48 -17.85 -9.40
N LYS A 60 0.32 -18.91 -9.20
CA LYS A 60 1.49 -18.88 -8.32
C LYS A 60 2.57 -17.92 -8.83
N ASP A 61 2.76 -17.81 -10.14
CA ASP A 61 3.74 -16.89 -10.73
C ASP A 61 3.30 -15.44 -10.54
N ILE A 62 2.02 -15.15 -10.78
CA ILE A 62 1.45 -13.81 -10.59
C ILE A 62 1.55 -13.40 -9.13
N LEU A 63 1.19 -14.31 -8.23
CA LEU A 63 1.27 -14.10 -6.79
C LEU A 63 2.71 -13.85 -6.31
N ASN A 64 3.72 -14.36 -7.02
CA ASN A 64 5.13 -14.20 -6.66
C ASN A 64 5.88 -13.19 -7.53
N SER A 65 5.20 -12.58 -8.50
CA SER A 65 5.78 -11.53 -9.34
C SER A 65 5.88 -10.22 -8.55
N ASN A 66 7.10 -9.72 -8.39
CA ASN A 66 7.33 -8.37 -7.90
C ASN A 66 7.37 -7.41 -9.09
N ASN A 67 6.22 -6.80 -9.40
CA ASN A 67 6.07 -5.88 -10.53
C ASN A 67 6.35 -4.42 -10.16
N TYR A 68 7.05 -4.18 -9.05
CA TYR A 68 7.41 -2.83 -8.63
C TYR A 68 8.27 -2.14 -9.70
N SER A 69 7.67 -1.14 -10.34
CA SER A 69 8.26 -0.39 -11.46
C SER A 69 7.71 1.04 -11.39
N PRO A 70 8.31 1.89 -10.52
CA PRO A 70 7.78 3.21 -10.26
C PRO A 70 7.92 4.10 -11.49
N VAL A 71 6.85 4.81 -11.84
CA VAL A 71 6.83 5.83 -12.88
C VAL A 71 7.17 7.18 -12.24
N PRO A 72 8.12 7.96 -12.80
CA PRO A 72 8.48 9.27 -12.25
C PRO A 72 7.25 10.16 -12.07
N ASN A 73 7.19 10.86 -10.94
CA ASN A 73 6.14 11.80 -10.55
C ASN A 73 4.73 11.22 -10.35
N LEU A 74 4.51 9.92 -10.59
CA LEU A 74 3.19 9.32 -10.44
C LEU A 74 2.78 9.24 -8.96
N GLY A 75 1.65 9.86 -8.61
CA GLY A 75 1.13 9.87 -7.24
C GLY A 75 1.96 10.70 -6.25
N GLU A 76 2.88 11.55 -6.74
CA GLU A 76 3.59 12.55 -5.93
C GLU A 76 2.62 13.52 -5.28
N MET A 77 3.01 14.11 -4.15
CA MET A 77 2.17 14.99 -3.35
C MET A 77 0.78 14.39 -3.03
N GLY A 78 0.71 13.06 -2.91
CA GLY A 78 -0.53 12.34 -2.64
C GLY A 78 -1.60 12.48 -3.73
N GLN A 79 -1.23 12.90 -4.95
CA GLN A 79 -2.19 13.08 -6.04
C GLN A 79 -2.84 11.75 -6.45
N PRO A 80 -4.13 11.79 -6.85
CA PRO A 80 -4.81 10.60 -7.36
C PRO A 80 -4.15 10.11 -8.65
N VAL A 81 -4.06 8.79 -8.80
CA VAL A 81 -3.59 8.13 -10.02
C VAL A 81 -4.77 7.55 -10.76
N TYR A 82 -5.02 8.05 -11.96
CA TYR A 82 -6.06 7.53 -12.85
C TYR A 82 -5.51 6.42 -13.73
N ILE A 83 -6.33 5.41 -13.96
CA ILE A 83 -5.98 4.26 -14.78
C ILE A 83 -6.72 4.34 -16.09
N GLU A 84 -6.04 3.99 -17.17
CA GLU A 84 -6.63 3.90 -18.50
C GLU A 84 -7.68 2.78 -18.58
N HIS A 85 -8.75 3.01 -19.35
CA HIS A 85 -9.89 2.08 -19.43
C HIS A 85 -9.48 0.64 -19.81
N TYR A 86 -8.49 0.47 -20.68
CA TYR A 86 -8.00 -0.85 -21.11
C TYR A 86 -7.33 -1.65 -19.98
N GLN A 87 -6.86 -0.98 -18.91
CA GLN A 87 -6.21 -1.62 -17.76
C GLN A 87 -7.21 -2.00 -16.65
N HIS A 88 -8.47 -1.57 -16.72
CA HIS A 88 -9.48 -1.80 -15.67
C HIS A 88 -9.68 -3.28 -15.35
N GLN A 89 -9.65 -4.17 -16.35
CA GLN A 89 -9.81 -5.60 -16.13
C GLN A 89 -8.66 -6.18 -15.30
N THR A 90 -7.42 -5.85 -15.67
CA THR A 90 -6.23 -6.30 -14.95
C THR A 90 -6.17 -5.69 -13.56
N MET A 91 -6.56 -4.42 -13.39
CA MET A 91 -6.70 -3.78 -12.08
C MET A 91 -7.68 -4.55 -11.18
N LYS A 92 -8.87 -4.89 -11.68
CA LYS A 92 -9.88 -5.66 -10.91
C LYS A 92 -9.37 -7.03 -10.49
N LEU A 93 -8.64 -7.71 -11.37
CA LEU A 93 -8.01 -9.00 -11.05
C LEU A 93 -6.99 -8.84 -9.92
N LEU A 94 -6.04 -7.91 -10.08
CA LEU A 94 -4.97 -7.70 -9.10
C LEU A 94 -5.49 -7.16 -7.75
N TYR A 95 -6.61 -6.43 -7.76
CA TYR A 95 -7.29 -5.99 -6.54
C TYR A 95 -7.64 -7.15 -5.60
N ASN A 96 -7.95 -8.34 -6.14
CA ASN A 96 -8.32 -9.49 -5.32
C ASN A 96 -7.16 -10.08 -4.51
N ILE A 97 -5.91 -9.74 -4.82
CA ILE A 97 -4.73 -10.28 -4.14
C ILE A 97 -4.54 -9.62 -2.77
N ASN A 98 -4.56 -8.28 -2.73
CA ASN A 98 -4.28 -7.50 -1.52
C ASN A 98 -5.46 -6.62 -1.06
N ARG A 99 -6.61 -6.65 -1.76
CA ARG A 99 -7.79 -5.80 -1.51
C ARG A 99 -7.55 -4.29 -1.64
N PHE A 100 -6.50 -3.94 -2.39
CA PHE A 100 -6.23 -2.59 -2.87
C PHE A 100 -5.60 -2.67 -4.26
N ASN A 101 -5.47 -1.50 -4.91
CA ASN A 101 -4.96 -1.41 -6.26
C ASN A 101 -3.42 -1.53 -6.31
N ILE A 102 -2.92 -2.76 -6.24
CA ILE A 102 -1.48 -3.05 -6.30
C ILE A 102 -0.84 -2.59 -7.61
N MET A 103 -1.56 -2.64 -8.74
CA MET A 103 -1.06 -2.13 -10.02
C MET A 103 -0.67 -0.65 -9.94
N VAL A 104 -1.50 0.16 -9.28
CA VAL A 104 -1.19 1.58 -9.07
C VAL A 104 -0.08 1.73 -8.04
N SER A 105 -0.15 1.02 -6.92
CA SER A 105 0.88 1.10 -5.88
C SER A 105 2.28 0.78 -6.43
N ASP A 106 2.41 -0.26 -7.24
CA ASP A 106 3.69 -0.69 -7.81
C ASP A 106 4.29 0.32 -8.79
N ARG A 107 3.46 1.22 -9.34
CA ARG A 107 3.88 2.33 -10.21
C ARG A 107 4.16 3.63 -9.45
N ILE A 108 3.82 3.72 -8.17
CA ILE A 108 4.12 4.88 -7.33
C ILE A 108 5.45 4.63 -6.61
N SER A 109 6.35 5.61 -6.62
CA SER A 109 7.64 5.54 -5.91
C SER A 109 7.48 5.30 -4.41
N VAL A 110 8.21 4.33 -3.84
CA VAL A 110 8.26 4.09 -2.39
C VAL A 110 8.71 5.33 -1.60
N ASN A 111 9.40 6.26 -2.26
CA ASN A 111 9.83 7.54 -1.70
C ASN A 111 9.06 8.73 -2.28
N ARG A 112 7.74 8.58 -2.53
CA ARG A 112 6.92 9.70 -2.98
C ARG A 112 6.78 10.78 -1.92
N SER A 113 6.66 12.03 -2.33
CA SER A 113 6.30 13.16 -1.48
C SER A 113 4.82 13.14 -1.07
N LEU A 114 4.50 13.77 0.05
CA LEU A 114 3.14 13.94 0.56
C LEU A 114 2.92 15.40 0.96
N PRO A 115 1.68 15.91 0.87
CA PRO A 115 1.35 17.23 1.39
C PRO A 115 1.48 17.23 2.91
N ASP A 116 1.67 18.40 3.51
CA ASP A 116 1.60 18.57 4.95
C ASP A 116 0.13 18.79 5.39
N PRO A 117 -0.55 17.77 5.94
CA PRO A 117 -1.97 17.88 6.30
C PRO A 117 -2.18 18.68 7.58
N ARG A 118 -1.11 19.06 8.31
CA ARG A 118 -1.21 19.70 9.62
C ARG A 118 -1.81 21.09 9.47
N LYS A 119 -2.67 21.46 10.44
CA LYS A 119 -3.15 22.84 10.61
C LYS A 119 -1.99 23.78 10.92
N HIS A 120 -2.13 25.06 10.55
CA HIS A 120 -1.09 26.07 10.75
C HIS A 120 -0.55 26.11 12.20
N SER A 121 -1.43 26.02 13.19
CA SER A 121 -1.03 26.00 14.61
C SER A 121 -0.16 24.80 15.00
N CYS A 122 -0.30 23.64 14.35
CA CYS A 122 0.55 22.48 14.60
C CYS A 122 1.93 22.62 13.95
N ARG A 123 2.04 23.35 12.83
CA ARG A 123 3.32 23.58 12.13
C ARG A 123 4.27 24.46 12.94
N ASN A 124 3.72 25.38 13.74
CA ASN A 124 4.49 26.30 14.56
C ASN A 124 4.84 25.73 15.95
N LYS A 125 4.38 24.52 16.29
CA LYS A 125 4.71 23.88 17.57
C LYS A 125 6.12 23.31 17.52
N ILE A 126 6.91 23.68 18.52
CA ILE A 126 8.25 23.12 18.76
C ILE A 126 8.11 22.11 19.88
N TYR A 127 8.66 20.91 19.66
CA TYR A 127 8.65 19.81 20.60
C TYR A 127 10.08 19.56 21.09
N GLU A 128 10.36 19.93 22.33
CA GLU A 128 11.65 19.68 22.97
C GLU A 128 11.64 18.27 23.57
N ILE A 129 12.02 17.29 22.76
CA ILE A 129 12.10 15.88 23.19
C ILE A 129 13.56 15.55 23.47
N ASN A 130 13.87 15.22 24.72
CA ASN A 130 15.18 14.67 25.06
C ASN A 130 15.30 13.25 24.48
N HIS A 131 16.04 13.12 23.37
CA HIS A 131 16.25 11.86 22.67
C HIS A 131 16.99 10.80 23.50
N GLU A 132 17.76 11.22 24.52
CA GLU A 132 18.45 10.30 25.44
C GLU A 132 17.46 9.64 26.40
N GLU A 133 16.38 10.33 26.75
CA GLU A 133 15.31 9.84 27.65
C GLU A 133 14.16 9.15 26.91
N LEU A 134 13.95 9.51 25.64
CA LEU A 134 12.86 9.03 24.80
C LEU A 134 13.34 8.69 23.40
N ASN A 135 13.31 7.39 23.12
CA ASN A 135 13.50 6.82 21.80
C ASN A 135 12.45 5.74 21.55
N VAL A 136 12.25 5.43 20.28
CA VAL A 136 11.12 4.63 19.81
C VAL A 136 11.61 3.38 19.08
N SER A 137 11.01 2.25 19.43
CA SER A 137 11.04 1.05 18.59
C SER A 137 9.76 1.00 17.78
N ILE A 138 9.89 1.09 16.46
CA ILE A 138 8.76 1.05 15.54
C ILE A 138 8.55 -0.41 15.12
N ILE A 139 7.37 -0.95 15.36
CA ILE A 139 7.05 -2.36 15.09
C ILE A 139 6.02 -2.40 13.96
N ILE A 140 6.41 -3.05 12.86
CA ILE A 140 5.55 -3.25 11.69
C ILE A 140 5.37 -4.75 11.49
N VAL A 141 4.14 -5.22 11.63
CA VAL A 141 3.77 -6.62 11.38
C VAL A 141 3.22 -6.73 9.97
N PHE A 142 3.64 -7.76 9.24
CA PHE A 142 3.13 -8.01 7.90
C PHE A 142 2.94 -9.50 7.63
N HIS A 143 2.00 -9.82 6.73
CA HIS A 143 1.78 -11.15 6.19
C HIS A 143 1.34 -11.02 4.74
N ASN A 144 2.11 -11.57 3.80
CA ASN A 144 1.81 -11.52 2.36
C ASN A 144 1.54 -10.10 1.82
N GLU A 145 2.16 -9.10 2.43
CA GLU A 145 2.02 -7.69 2.07
C GLU A 145 2.62 -7.39 0.69
N ALA A 146 2.09 -6.40 -0.01
CA ALA A 146 2.67 -5.97 -1.28
C ALA A 146 4.05 -5.32 -1.05
N TRP A 147 4.99 -5.59 -1.95
CA TRP A 147 6.34 -5.01 -1.89
C TRP A 147 6.31 -3.49 -1.82
N SER A 148 5.50 -2.87 -2.70
CA SER A 148 5.40 -1.42 -2.81
C SER A 148 4.82 -0.75 -1.56
N THR A 149 3.82 -1.34 -0.89
CA THR A 149 3.21 -0.77 0.32
C THR A 149 4.10 -0.93 1.55
N LEU A 150 4.68 -2.12 1.75
CA LEU A 150 5.60 -2.39 2.86
C LEU A 150 6.80 -1.44 2.83
N LEU A 151 7.44 -1.33 1.67
CA LEU A 151 8.61 -0.46 1.54
C LEU A 151 8.25 1.02 1.60
N ARG A 152 7.10 1.43 1.07
CA ARG A 152 6.65 2.83 1.20
C ARG A 152 6.40 3.21 2.66
N THR A 153 5.88 2.28 3.46
CA THR A 153 5.77 2.44 4.92
C THR A 153 7.14 2.68 5.54
N MET A 154 8.09 1.77 5.28
CA MET A 154 9.48 1.86 5.75
C MET A 154 10.15 3.19 5.38
N HIS A 155 10.10 3.56 4.10
CA HIS A 155 10.68 4.81 3.59
C HIS A 155 10.02 6.03 4.21
N SER A 156 8.69 6.04 4.35
CA SER A 156 7.99 7.16 4.98
C SER A 156 8.47 7.39 6.41
N VAL A 157 8.59 6.31 7.20
CA VAL A 157 9.04 6.35 8.59
C VAL A 157 10.45 6.90 8.68
N ILE A 158 11.37 6.38 7.87
CA ILE A 158 12.78 6.80 7.86
C ILE A 158 12.91 8.27 7.44
N ASN A 159 12.20 8.67 6.38
CA ASN A 159 12.39 9.99 5.76
C ASN A 159 11.69 11.12 6.52
N ARG A 160 10.67 10.81 7.33
CA ARG A 160 9.81 11.82 7.99
C ARG A 160 9.84 11.77 9.51
N SER A 161 10.75 10.99 10.07
CA SER A 161 11.02 10.98 11.51
C SER A 161 12.42 11.49 11.78
N GLN A 162 12.62 12.17 12.90
CA GLN A 162 13.95 12.59 13.29
C GLN A 162 14.79 11.36 13.63
N ARG A 163 15.94 11.19 12.96
CA ARG A 163 16.82 10.02 13.09
C ARG A 163 17.16 9.71 14.56
N LYS A 164 17.38 10.73 15.39
CA LYS A 164 17.73 10.59 16.81
C LYS A 164 16.63 9.97 17.66
N LEU A 165 15.36 10.07 17.26
CA LEU A 165 14.22 9.47 17.96
C LEU A 165 14.07 7.98 17.67
N ILE A 166 14.46 7.54 16.47
CA ILE A 166 14.32 6.13 16.08
C ILE A 166 15.46 5.33 16.71
N LYS A 167 15.12 4.47 17.66
CA LYS A 167 16.06 3.49 18.21
C LYS A 167 16.29 2.37 17.20
N GLU A 168 15.19 1.81 16.68
CA GLU A 168 15.18 0.68 15.76
C GLU A 168 13.82 0.56 15.06
N ILE A 169 13.80 -0.14 13.93
CA ILE A 169 12.58 -0.58 13.25
C ILE A 169 12.57 -2.10 13.26
N ILE A 170 11.49 -2.70 13.76
CA ILE A 170 11.30 -4.14 13.88
C ILE A 170 10.20 -4.55 12.91
N LEU A 171 10.59 -5.28 11.89
CA LEU A 171 9.69 -5.94 10.95
C LEU A 171 9.40 -7.35 11.46
N VAL A 172 8.13 -7.71 11.61
CA VAL A 172 7.70 -9.05 12.01
C VAL A 172 6.90 -9.67 10.87
N ASP A 173 7.51 -10.63 10.19
CA ASP A 173 6.89 -11.45 9.17
C ASP A 173 6.11 -12.61 9.81
N ASP A 174 4.79 -12.52 9.78
CA ASP A 174 3.86 -13.54 10.31
C ASP A 174 3.65 -14.67 9.28
N ALA A 175 4.73 -15.36 8.93
CA ALA A 175 4.76 -16.50 8.01
C ALA A 175 4.23 -16.19 6.58
N SER A 176 4.79 -15.16 5.94
CA SER A 176 4.53 -14.86 4.54
C SER A 176 4.98 -15.99 3.60
N THR A 177 4.24 -16.20 2.52
CA THR A 177 4.51 -17.22 1.49
C THR A 177 4.98 -16.62 0.16
N ARG A 178 4.94 -15.29 0.00
CA ARG A 178 5.45 -14.59 -1.19
C ARG A 178 6.97 -14.71 -1.28
N THR A 179 7.48 -15.17 -2.42
CA THR A 179 8.92 -15.37 -2.62
C THR A 179 9.72 -14.06 -2.52
N PHE A 180 9.15 -12.95 -3.02
CA PHE A 180 9.77 -11.62 -2.94
C PHE A 180 9.91 -11.09 -1.50
N LEU A 181 9.10 -11.61 -0.56
CA LEU A 181 9.23 -11.28 0.87
C LEU A 181 10.33 -12.11 1.56
N GLY A 182 10.96 -13.06 0.88
CA GLY A 182 12.09 -13.85 1.38
C GLY A 182 13.42 -13.12 1.19
N LYS A 183 14.36 -13.76 0.49
CA LYS A 183 15.74 -13.28 0.31
C LYS A 183 15.84 -11.87 -0.30
N GLN A 184 14.98 -11.54 -1.25
CA GLN A 184 14.95 -10.21 -1.88
C GLN A 184 14.69 -9.11 -0.84
N LEU A 185 13.76 -9.35 0.09
CA LEU A 185 13.47 -8.43 1.18
C LEU A 185 14.63 -8.33 2.18
N ASP A 186 15.27 -9.46 2.51
CA ASP A 186 16.44 -9.48 3.42
C ASP A 186 17.58 -8.59 2.90
N GLU A 187 17.89 -8.69 1.61
CA GLU A 187 18.93 -7.90 0.96
C GLU A 187 18.56 -6.41 0.92
N TYR A 188 17.32 -6.09 0.58
CA TYR A 188 16.83 -4.72 0.54
C TYR A 188 16.88 -4.06 1.93
N ILE A 189 16.43 -4.76 2.97
CA ILE A 189 16.45 -4.25 4.34
C ILE A 189 17.88 -3.96 4.81
N LYS A 190 18.83 -4.86 4.51
CA LYS A 190 20.25 -4.63 4.85
C LYS A 190 20.79 -3.37 4.19
N GLN A 191 20.50 -3.18 2.91
CA GLN A 191 20.90 -1.97 2.18
C GLN A 191 20.25 -0.72 2.77
N LEU A 192 18.95 -0.78 3.07
CA LEU A 192 18.20 0.32 3.65
C LEU A 192 18.71 0.69 5.05
N SER A 193 19.03 -0.31 5.89
CA SER A 193 19.59 -0.11 7.22
C SER A 193 20.94 0.60 7.16
N ASN A 194 21.82 0.17 6.25
CA ASN A 194 23.12 0.81 6.03
C ASN A 194 22.98 2.25 5.52
N TRP A 195 22.11 2.49 4.54
CA TRP A 195 21.91 3.82 3.95
C TRP A 195 21.30 4.83 4.94
N SER A 196 20.22 4.43 5.62
CA SER A 196 19.51 5.27 6.60
C SER A 196 20.24 5.38 7.94
N GLN A 197 21.25 4.54 8.15
CA GLN A 197 21.93 4.31 9.42
C GLN A 197 20.98 3.86 10.54
N VAL A 198 19.73 3.46 10.26
CA VAL A 198 18.75 2.97 11.25
C VAL A 198 18.92 1.46 11.42
N ASP A 199 18.93 0.97 12.66
CA ASP A 199 18.91 -0.47 12.94
C ASP A 199 17.54 -1.05 12.55
N ILE A 200 17.52 -1.95 11.56
CA ILE A 200 16.31 -2.59 11.07
C ILE A 200 16.42 -4.10 11.31
N LYS A 201 15.54 -4.62 12.16
CA LYS A 201 15.49 -6.04 12.52
C LYS A 201 14.33 -6.70 11.80
N LEU A 202 14.61 -7.79 11.09
CA LEU A 202 13.57 -8.63 10.49
C LEU A 202 13.44 -9.94 11.25
N LEU A 203 12.27 -10.14 11.85
CA LEU A 203 11.87 -11.38 12.51
C LEU A 203 10.93 -12.16 11.62
N ARG A 204 11.11 -13.48 11.56
CA ARG A 204 10.25 -14.38 10.77
C ARG A 204 9.67 -15.47 11.66
N SER A 205 8.34 -15.56 11.67
CA SER A 205 7.63 -16.67 12.30
C SER A 205 7.60 -17.88 11.36
N LYS A 206 7.82 -19.08 11.90
CA LYS A 206 7.77 -20.34 11.13
C LYS A 206 6.35 -20.70 10.70
N GLU A 207 5.36 -20.31 11.51
CA GLU A 207 3.94 -20.54 11.30
C GLU A 207 3.17 -19.23 11.50
N ARG A 208 1.94 -19.18 10.97
CA ARG A 208 1.07 -18.01 11.11
C ARG A 208 0.50 -17.95 12.52
N ILE A 209 1.04 -17.04 13.32
CA ILE A 209 0.68 -16.83 14.73
C ILE A 209 -0.38 -15.74 14.91
N GLY A 210 -0.57 -14.88 13.90
CA GLY A 210 -1.55 -13.80 13.90
C GLY A 210 -1.03 -12.49 14.48
N LEU A 211 -1.73 -11.40 14.11
CA LEU A 211 -1.32 -10.01 14.37
C LEU A 211 -0.99 -9.72 15.84
N ILE A 212 -1.82 -10.19 16.78
CA ILE A 212 -1.64 -9.90 18.22
C ILE A 212 -0.34 -10.52 18.72
N LYS A 213 -0.12 -11.82 18.46
CA LYS A 213 1.10 -12.52 18.89
C LYS A 213 2.34 -11.94 18.21
N ALA A 214 2.24 -11.63 16.92
CA ALA A 214 3.33 -11.00 16.17
C ALA A 214 3.71 -9.62 16.76
N ARG A 215 2.72 -8.78 17.13
CA ARG A 215 2.98 -7.51 17.82
C ARG A 215 3.64 -7.72 19.18
N LEU A 216 3.23 -8.73 19.94
CA LEU A 216 3.83 -9.07 21.24
C LEU A 216 5.28 -9.53 21.10
N ILE A 217 5.60 -10.35 20.09
CA ILE A 217 6.99 -10.78 19.81
C ILE A 217 7.86 -9.58 19.44
N GLY A 218 7.34 -8.69 18.58
CA GLY A 218 8.04 -7.45 18.24
C GLY A 218 8.28 -6.57 19.45
N ALA A 219 7.31 -6.47 20.36
CA ALA A 219 7.45 -5.73 21.62
C ALA A 219 8.47 -6.38 22.57
N GLN A 220 8.51 -7.70 22.66
CA GLN A 220 9.40 -8.41 23.58
C GLN A 220 10.89 -8.20 23.26
N ILE A 221 11.25 -8.09 21.99
CA ILE A 221 12.65 -7.88 21.57
C ILE A 221 13.04 -6.40 21.45
N SER A 222 12.07 -5.51 21.59
CA SER A 222 12.29 -4.08 21.45
C SER A 222 13.09 -3.52 22.63
N THR A 223 13.93 -2.54 22.33
CA THR A 223 14.88 -1.90 23.25
C THR A 223 14.60 -0.42 23.46
N GLY A 224 13.70 0.16 22.66
CA GLY A 224 13.26 1.53 22.75
C GLY A 224 12.41 1.79 23.99
N LYS A 225 12.39 3.04 24.45
CA LYS A 225 11.61 3.46 25.63
C LYS A 225 10.10 3.57 25.35
N VAL A 226 9.73 3.72 24.08
CA VAL A 226 8.35 3.78 23.60
C VAL A 226 8.19 2.83 22.43
N LEU A 227 7.04 2.16 22.38
CA LEU A 227 6.65 1.30 21.26
C LEU A 227 5.70 2.06 20.36
N THR A 228 5.95 2.01 19.05
CA THR A 228 5.02 2.55 18.05
C THR A 228 4.68 1.44 17.07
N PHE A 229 3.40 1.07 17.03
CA PHE A 229 2.91 0.05 16.10
C PHE A 229 2.37 0.72 14.85
N LEU A 230 2.83 0.29 13.69
CA LEU A 230 2.32 0.70 12.39
C LEU A 230 1.90 -0.53 11.59
N ASP A 231 0.87 -0.37 10.77
CA ASP A 231 0.53 -1.39 9.79
C ASP A 231 1.47 -1.27 8.59
N ALA A 232 1.60 -2.35 7.82
CA ALA A 232 2.58 -2.45 6.72
C ALA A 232 2.19 -1.70 5.44
N HIS A 233 1.11 -0.93 5.49
CA HIS A 233 0.56 -0.16 4.38
C HIS A 233 0.15 1.24 4.84
N CYS A 234 1.04 1.88 5.59
CA CYS A 234 0.88 3.25 6.08
C CYS A 234 1.86 4.19 5.38
N GLU A 235 1.53 5.48 5.32
CA GLU A 235 2.53 6.51 5.00
C GLU A 235 2.49 7.59 6.07
N THR A 236 3.59 7.73 6.77
CA THR A 236 3.74 8.79 7.76
C THR A 236 3.91 10.14 7.08
N THR A 237 3.47 11.22 7.73
CA THR A 237 3.60 12.60 7.26
C THR A 237 4.59 13.37 8.12
N VAL A 238 4.99 14.57 7.69
CA VAL A 238 5.98 15.37 8.42
C VAL A 238 5.44 15.72 9.82
N GLY A 239 6.25 15.51 10.85
CA GLY A 239 5.92 15.87 12.23
C GLY A 239 4.88 14.94 12.89
N TRP A 240 4.78 13.69 12.42
CA TRP A 240 3.85 12.70 12.97
C TRP A 240 4.29 12.14 14.32
N LEU A 241 5.59 12.08 14.60
CA LEU A 241 6.14 11.32 15.74
C LEU A 241 6.29 12.19 16.99
N GLU A 242 6.78 13.41 16.82
CA GLU A 242 7.11 14.33 17.91
C GLU A 242 5.90 14.67 18.80
N PRO A 243 4.70 14.98 18.26
CA PRO A 243 3.52 15.25 19.08
C PRO A 243 3.11 14.06 19.96
N LEU A 244 3.29 12.83 19.45
CA LEU A 244 2.96 11.61 20.18
C LEU A 244 3.91 11.41 21.36
N LEU A 245 5.22 11.58 21.12
CA LEU A 245 6.24 11.43 22.14
C LEU A 245 6.20 12.53 23.19
N ASP A 246 5.90 13.78 22.80
CA ASP A 246 5.68 14.88 23.75
C ASP A 246 4.52 14.59 24.71
N ARG A 247 3.47 13.91 24.25
CA ARG A 247 2.36 13.55 25.14
C ARG A 247 2.74 12.41 26.09
N ILE A 248 3.57 11.47 25.65
CA ILE A 248 4.07 10.37 26.49
C ILE A 248 5.13 10.87 27.49
N SER A 249 5.97 11.85 27.09
CA SER A 249 6.99 12.43 27.96
C SER A 249 6.38 13.07 29.20
N LYS A 250 5.25 13.78 29.02
CA LYS A 250 4.50 14.43 30.10
C LYS A 250 3.85 13.44 31.07
N ASN A 251 3.43 12.28 30.58
CA ASN A 251 2.90 11.21 31.43
C ASN A 251 3.06 9.85 30.74
N ARG A 252 3.93 9.01 31.32
CA ARG A 252 4.27 7.67 30.82
C ARG A 252 3.09 6.69 30.80
N LYS A 253 1.97 6.99 31.47
CA LYS A 253 0.73 6.20 31.43
C LYS A 253 -0.17 6.53 30.23
N ASN A 254 0.17 7.55 29.45
CA ASN A 254 -0.59 7.91 28.26
C ASN A 254 -0.35 6.90 27.14
N VAL A 255 -1.44 6.44 26.53
CA VAL A 255 -1.44 5.75 25.23
C VAL A 255 -2.02 6.72 24.20
N VAL A 256 -1.31 6.93 23.09
CA VAL A 256 -1.61 7.98 22.11
C VAL A 256 -1.80 7.38 20.73
N CYS A 257 -2.60 8.06 19.91
CA CYS A 257 -2.91 7.69 18.53
C CYS A 257 -2.75 8.94 17.64
N PRO A 258 -2.12 8.82 16.46
CA PRO A 258 -2.07 9.88 15.46
C PRO A 258 -3.44 10.18 14.85
#